data_AF-A0A7S1W570-F1
#
_entry.id   AF-A0A7S1W570-F1
#
_cell.length_a   1.000
_cell.length_b   1.000
_cell.length_c   1.000
_cell.angle_alpha   90.00
_cell.angle_beta   90.00
_cell.angle_gamma   90.00
#
_symmetry.space_group_name_H-M   'P 1'
#
loop_
_entity.id
_entity.type
_entity.pdbx_description
1 polymer ?
#
loop_
_entity_poly.entity_id
_entity_poly.type
_entity_poly.pdbx_seq_one_letter_code
_entity_poly.pdbx_strand_id
1 'polypeptide(L)'
;TLPGSLNMARTLRYAPGPDESDATNPWKSQEGRELFEKLHSLKWEQVELFTSQDKAVRCCFAGAFVVTRVTPVQDLAIVVLEAARVDEAPAGFPAKKLSEEDTIMWEVEESLGSCLEPGIAVDGDWCEMDNDLCFVSLLRSVAPEWCCDRRRRADEGEGGEAA
;
A
#
# COMPACT_ATOMS: atom_id res chain seq x y z
N THR A 1 -11.73 -3.23 -1.39
CA THR A 1 -11.18 -3.21 -0.02
C THR A 1 -9.69 -2.97 -0.15
N LEU A 2 -9.09 -2.08 0.64
CA LEU A 2 -7.62 -1.90 0.69
C LEU A 2 -6.95 -3.25 0.99
N PRO A 3 -5.67 -3.44 0.62
CA PRO A 3 -5.11 -4.78 0.43
C PRO A 3 -4.96 -5.57 1.72
N GLY A 4 -5.11 -4.95 2.89
CA GLY A 4 -5.12 -5.62 4.19
C GLY A 4 -5.73 -4.72 5.26
N SER A 5 -6.11 -5.31 6.38
CA SER A 5 -6.66 -4.59 7.54
C SER A 5 -5.61 -3.65 8.14
N LEU A 6 -4.34 -4.06 8.21
CA LEU A 6 -3.25 -3.20 8.71
C LEU A 6 -3.04 -1.96 7.84
N ASN A 7 -3.09 -2.13 6.51
CA ASN A 7 -2.98 -1.02 5.57
C ASN A 7 -4.18 -0.07 5.68
N MET A 8 -5.39 -0.61 5.83
CA MET A 8 -6.59 0.19 6.11
C MET A 8 -6.44 0.97 7.42
N ALA A 9 -6.00 0.30 8.50
CA ALA A 9 -5.82 0.93 9.79
C ALA A 9 -4.78 2.07 9.71
N ARG A 10 -3.62 1.85 9.07
CA ARG A 10 -2.60 2.90 8.85
C ARG A 10 -3.14 4.06 8.00
N THR A 11 -3.93 3.77 6.97
CA THR A 11 -4.58 4.79 6.15
C THR A 11 -5.51 5.65 7.00
N LEU A 12 -6.38 5.04 7.81
CA LEU A 12 -7.28 5.76 8.72
C LEU A 12 -6.54 6.53 9.84
N ARG A 13 -5.29 6.15 10.14
CA ARG A 13 -4.43 6.84 11.12
C ARG A 13 -3.74 8.06 10.51
N TYR A 14 -3.19 7.91 9.31
CA TYR A 14 -2.20 8.84 8.76
C TYR A 14 -2.65 9.56 7.50
N ALA A 15 -3.53 8.99 6.68
CA ALA A 15 -3.99 9.64 5.46
C ALA A 15 -5.00 10.76 5.80
N PRO A 16 -4.96 11.91 5.10
CA PRO A 16 -5.91 12.99 5.27
C PRO A 16 -7.27 12.53 4.74
N GLY A 17 -8.08 11.96 5.62
CA GLY A 17 -9.47 11.65 5.35
C GLY A 17 -10.32 12.94 5.32
N PRO A 18 -11.41 12.97 4.52
CA PRO A 18 -12.34 14.09 4.52
C PRO A 18 -13.12 14.09 5.84
N ASP A 19 -12.71 14.92 6.82
CA ASP A 19 -13.39 15.16 8.11
C ASP A 19 -14.20 13.94 8.59
N GLU A 20 -13.58 12.75 8.59
CA GLU A 20 -14.30 11.56 8.99
C GLU A 20 -14.68 11.77 10.45
N SER A 21 -15.99 11.76 10.71
CA SER A 21 -16.56 11.76 12.04
C SER A 21 -15.69 10.91 12.96
N ASP A 22 -15.19 11.51 14.04
CA ASP A 22 -14.32 10.82 15.01
C ASP A 22 -14.96 9.50 15.51
N ALA A 23 -16.28 9.35 15.39
CA ALA A 23 -17.05 8.16 15.75
C ALA A 23 -16.84 6.92 14.85
N THR A 24 -16.45 7.07 13.58
CA THR A 24 -16.22 5.91 12.68
C THR A 24 -14.75 5.56 12.53
N ASN A 25 -13.83 6.44 12.94
CA ASN A 25 -12.41 6.17 12.91
C ASN A 25 -12.00 5.30 14.12
N PRO A 26 -11.46 4.09 13.90
CA PRO A 26 -11.13 3.17 14.99
C PRO A 26 -9.97 3.66 15.88
N TRP A 27 -9.15 4.59 15.40
CA TRP A 27 -8.11 5.23 16.22
C TRP A 27 -8.67 6.23 17.22
N LYS A 28 -9.89 6.73 17.00
CA LYS A 28 -10.47 7.84 17.75
C LYS A 28 -11.66 7.45 18.62
N SER A 29 -12.30 6.31 18.35
CA SER A 29 -13.52 5.89 19.05
C SER A 29 -13.63 4.38 19.24
N GLN A 30 -14.34 3.98 20.29
CA GLN A 30 -14.67 2.58 20.57
C GLN A 30 -15.61 1.99 19.50
N GLU A 31 -16.62 2.76 19.07
CA GLU A 31 -17.56 2.36 18.02
C GLU A 31 -16.84 2.08 16.69
N GLY A 32 -15.87 2.92 16.31
CA GLY A 32 -15.03 2.69 15.14
C GLY A 32 -14.24 1.37 15.23
N ARG A 33 -13.70 1.03 16.42
CA ARG A 33 -12.97 -0.22 16.64
C ARG A 33 -13.86 -1.43 16.46
N GLU A 34 -15.04 -1.42 17.07
CA GLU A 34 -16.02 -2.51 16.97
C GLU A 34 -16.49 -2.69 15.51
N LEU A 35 -16.71 -1.60 14.79
CA LEU A 35 -17.04 -1.64 13.37
C LEU A 35 -15.89 -2.21 12.53
N PHE A 36 -14.66 -1.79 12.81
CA PHE A 36 -13.47 -2.28 12.13
C PHE A 36 -13.31 -3.79 12.32
N GLU A 37 -13.34 -4.29 13.56
CA GLU A 37 -13.24 -5.73 13.85
C GLU A 37 -14.37 -6.56 13.22
N LYS A 38 -15.56 -5.97 13.06
CA LYS A 38 -16.67 -6.65 12.39
C LYS A 38 -16.44 -6.78 10.88
N LEU A 39 -15.75 -5.82 10.27
CA LEU A 39 -15.50 -5.76 8.83
C LEU A 39 -14.18 -6.44 8.43
N HIS A 40 -13.27 -6.63 9.39
CA HIS A 40 -11.92 -7.11 9.17
C HIS A 40 -11.61 -8.33 10.04
N SER A 41 -10.78 -9.24 9.55
CA SER A 41 -10.45 -10.48 10.27
C SER A 41 -9.42 -10.31 11.40
N LEU A 42 -9.16 -9.08 11.84
CA LEU A 42 -8.17 -8.77 12.88
C LEU A 42 -8.85 -8.09 14.06
N LYS A 43 -8.50 -8.55 15.26
CA LYS A 43 -8.87 -7.86 16.49
C LYS A 43 -8.09 -6.57 16.61
N TRP A 44 -8.69 -5.56 17.23
CA TRP A 44 -8.11 -4.25 17.39
C TRP A 44 -6.83 -4.31 18.23
N GLU A 45 -6.77 -5.16 19.26
CA GLU A 45 -5.55 -5.32 20.06
C GLU A 45 -4.38 -5.86 19.23
N GLN A 46 -4.66 -6.68 18.21
CA GLN A 46 -3.62 -7.15 17.28
C GLN A 46 -3.17 -6.02 16.35
N VAL A 47 -4.10 -5.18 15.87
CA VAL A 47 -3.77 -3.98 15.08
C VAL A 47 -2.88 -3.04 15.89
N GLU A 48 -3.20 -2.79 17.16
CA GLU A 48 -2.38 -1.96 18.06
C GLU A 48 -0.99 -2.57 18.28
N LEU A 49 -0.92 -3.90 18.47
CA LEU A 49 0.34 -4.60 18.63
C LEU A 49 1.23 -4.48 17.39
N PHE A 50 0.69 -4.79 16.21
CA PHE A 50 1.44 -4.78 14.95
C PHE A 50 1.86 -3.37 14.51
N THR A 51 1.05 -2.36 14.82
CA THR A 51 1.34 -0.95 14.50
C THR A 51 2.07 -0.20 15.62
N SER A 52 2.49 -0.89 16.69
CA SER A 52 3.14 -0.27 17.86
C SER A 52 4.52 0.34 17.55
N GLN A 53 5.17 -0.12 16.49
CA GLN A 53 6.47 0.38 16.03
C GLN A 53 6.36 1.38 14.87
N ASP A 54 5.14 1.64 14.37
CA ASP A 54 4.91 2.59 13.29
C ASP A 54 5.46 3.98 13.67
N LYS A 55 6.15 4.60 12.72
CA LYS A 55 6.66 5.96 12.84
C LYS A 55 5.79 6.93 12.05
N ALA A 56 6.13 8.21 12.07
CA ALA A 56 5.44 9.18 11.25
C ALA A 56 5.62 8.85 9.76
N VAL A 57 4.63 9.22 8.95
CA VAL A 57 4.76 9.18 7.49
C VAL A 57 5.77 10.23 7.06
N ARG A 58 6.82 9.78 6.38
CA ARG A 58 7.90 10.61 5.85
C ARG A 58 7.51 11.21 4.49
N CYS A 59 6.95 10.38 3.62
CA CYS A 59 6.57 10.75 2.27
C CYS A 59 5.52 9.78 1.71
N CYS A 60 4.86 10.20 0.63
CA CYS A 60 4.02 9.32 -0.17
C CYS A 60 4.40 9.43 -1.66
N PHE A 61 4.09 8.37 -2.40
CA PHE A 61 4.37 8.22 -3.83
C PHE A 61 3.32 7.30 -4.46
N ALA A 62 3.22 7.29 -5.78
CA ALA A 62 2.31 6.41 -6.50
C ALA A 62 3.07 5.62 -7.56
N GLY A 63 2.56 4.43 -7.88
CA GLY A 63 3.16 3.59 -8.91
C GLY A 63 2.81 2.13 -8.79
N ALA A 64 3.35 1.36 -9.73
CA ALA A 64 3.27 -0.09 -9.75
C ALA A 64 4.61 -0.69 -9.31
N PHE A 65 4.56 -1.55 -8.30
CA PHE A 65 5.73 -2.22 -7.73
C PHE A 65 5.56 -3.73 -7.83
N VAL A 66 6.60 -4.41 -8.29
CA VAL A 66 6.62 -5.86 -8.48
C VAL A 66 7.19 -6.52 -7.25
N VAL A 67 6.46 -7.48 -6.69
CA VAL A 67 6.93 -8.33 -5.60
C VAL A 67 8.18 -9.07 -6.09
N THR A 68 9.29 -8.91 -5.38
CA THR A 68 10.54 -9.63 -5.64
C THR A 68 10.82 -10.68 -4.58
N ARG A 69 10.36 -10.45 -3.35
CA ARG A 69 10.52 -11.38 -2.22
C ARG A 69 9.43 -11.21 -1.19
N VAL A 70 8.94 -12.32 -0.64
CA VAL A 70 8.07 -12.34 0.54
C VAL A 70 8.80 -13.08 1.65
N THR A 71 8.90 -12.47 2.83
CA THR A 71 9.54 -13.07 4.02
C THR A 71 8.53 -13.12 5.16
N PRO A 72 8.08 -14.31 5.59
CA PRO A 72 7.19 -14.42 6.74
C PRO A 72 7.94 -14.06 8.03
N VAL A 73 7.28 -13.32 8.92
CA VAL A 73 7.80 -12.89 10.22
C VAL A 73 6.68 -12.99 11.25
N GLN A 74 6.60 -14.13 11.95
CA GLN A 74 5.51 -14.43 12.89
C GLN A 74 4.13 -14.31 12.18
N ASP A 75 3.21 -13.51 12.72
CA ASP A 75 1.86 -13.27 12.18
C ASP A 75 1.83 -12.19 11.07
N LEU A 76 3.01 -11.72 10.64
CA LEU A 76 3.21 -10.73 9.59
C LEU A 76 4.03 -11.30 8.44
N ALA A 77 4.08 -10.56 7.34
CA ALA A 77 5.02 -10.79 6.26
C ALA A 77 5.62 -9.45 5.80
N ILE A 78 6.91 -9.48 5.48
CA ILE A 78 7.61 -8.39 4.83
C ILE A 78 7.74 -8.71 3.35
N VAL A 79 7.11 -7.89 2.54
CA VAL A 79 7.12 -7.97 1.08
C VAL A 79 8.10 -6.94 0.56
N VAL A 80 9.15 -7.39 -0.13
CA VAL A 80 10.05 -6.50 -0.86
C VAL A 80 9.51 -6.36 -2.26
N LEU A 81 9.35 -5.11 -2.70
CA LEU A 81 8.89 -4.80 -4.04
C LEU A 81 9.87 -3.87 -4.74
N GLU A 82 9.93 -3.97 -6.06
CA GLU A 82 10.77 -3.14 -6.93
C GLU A 82 9.88 -2.30 -7.85
N ALA A 83 10.26 -1.03 -8.05
CA ALA A 83 9.50 -0.10 -8.87
C ALA A 83 9.54 -0.50 -10.35
N ALA A 84 8.36 -0.83 -10.91
CA ALA A 84 8.19 -1.06 -12.34
C ALA A 84 7.62 0.17 -13.06
N ARG A 85 6.85 0.99 -12.36
CA ARG A 85 6.32 2.27 -12.86
C ARG A 85 6.19 3.27 -11.71
N VAL A 86 6.67 4.48 -11.91
CA VAL A 86 6.52 5.59 -10.96
C VAL A 86 5.53 6.60 -11.54
N ASP A 87 4.50 6.94 -10.77
CA ASP A 87 3.46 7.89 -11.14
C ASP A 87 3.58 9.19 -10.33
N GLU A 88 2.71 10.17 -10.61
CA GLU A 88 2.61 11.40 -9.82
C GLU A 88 2.21 11.10 -8.37
N ALA A 89 2.99 11.62 -7.42
CA ALA A 89 2.75 11.41 -6.00
C ALA A 89 1.42 12.06 -5.55
N PRO A 90 0.69 11.43 -4.60
CA PRO A 90 -0.56 11.98 -4.10
C PRO A 90 -0.32 13.32 -3.37
N ALA A 91 -1.26 14.25 -3.51
CA ALA A 91 -1.21 15.55 -2.85
C ALA A 91 -1.32 15.44 -1.32
N GLY A 92 -0.78 16.43 -0.61
CA GLY A 92 -0.90 16.54 0.86
C GLY A 92 0.26 15.95 1.66
N PHE A 93 1.23 15.30 1.01
CA PHE A 93 2.45 14.79 1.63
C PHE A 93 3.71 15.18 0.86
N PRO A 94 4.89 15.16 1.51
CA PRO A 94 6.16 15.23 0.79
C PRO A 94 6.25 14.10 -0.24
N ALA A 95 6.57 14.43 -1.49
CA ALA A 95 6.78 13.45 -2.54
C ALA A 95 8.19 12.85 -2.44
N LYS A 96 8.29 11.52 -2.55
CA LYS A 96 9.57 10.84 -2.76
C LYS A 96 9.91 10.88 -4.25
N LYS A 97 11.15 11.26 -4.59
CA LYS A 97 11.66 11.02 -5.95
C LYS A 97 12.08 9.56 -6.03
N LEU A 98 11.40 8.81 -6.89
CA LEU A 98 11.71 7.41 -7.17
C LEU A 98 12.20 7.26 -8.60
N SER A 99 13.11 6.33 -8.81
CA SER A 99 13.45 5.77 -10.12
C SER A 99 12.84 4.37 -10.29
N GLU A 100 12.76 3.92 -11.54
CA GLU A 100 12.62 2.49 -11.83
C GLU A 100 13.75 1.73 -11.10
N GLU A 101 13.49 0.48 -10.69
CA GLU A 101 14.43 -0.35 -9.90
C GLU A 101 14.56 0.03 -8.40
N ASP A 102 13.96 1.13 -7.95
CA ASP A 102 13.94 1.45 -6.52
C ASP A 102 13.12 0.41 -5.74
N THR A 103 13.65 -0.04 -4.61
CA THR A 103 12.98 -1.04 -3.77
C THR A 103 12.25 -0.41 -2.59
N ILE A 104 11.09 -0.99 -2.24
CA ILE A 104 10.32 -0.65 -1.04
C ILE A 104 10.04 -1.89 -0.20
N MET A 105 9.80 -1.68 1.10
CA MET A 105 9.42 -2.74 2.04
C MET A 105 7.98 -2.54 2.49
N TRP A 106 7.11 -3.48 2.18
CA TRP A 106 5.70 -3.44 2.56
C TRP A 106 5.41 -4.50 3.63
N GLU A 107 4.97 -4.05 4.80
CA GLU A 107 4.56 -4.95 5.87
C GLU A 107 3.05 -5.22 5.82
N VAL A 108 2.70 -6.50 5.84
CA VAL A 108 1.33 -7.00 5.72
C VAL A 108 1.06 -8.12 6.70
N GLU A 109 -0.22 -8.43 6.91
CA GLU A 109 -0.63 -9.65 7.61
C GLU A 109 -0.13 -10.91 6.88
N GLU A 110 0.23 -11.95 7.64
CA GLU A 110 0.68 -13.24 7.07
C GLU A 110 -0.30 -13.77 6.01
N SER A 111 -1.61 -13.69 6.28
CA SER A 111 -2.63 -14.17 5.34
C SER A 111 -2.56 -13.49 3.97
N LEU A 112 -2.30 -12.17 3.91
CA LEU A 112 -2.10 -11.47 2.66
C LEU A 112 -0.74 -11.82 2.04
N GLY A 113 0.32 -11.83 2.86
CA GLY A 113 1.67 -12.21 2.42
C GLY A 113 1.70 -13.59 1.77
N SER A 114 0.93 -14.55 2.29
CA SER A 114 0.82 -15.91 1.75
C SER A 114 0.18 -15.99 0.36
N CYS A 115 -0.53 -14.94 -0.04
CA CYS A 115 -1.16 -14.82 -1.36
C CYS A 115 -0.27 -14.06 -2.37
N LEU A 116 0.87 -13.53 -1.93
CA LEU A 116 1.81 -12.78 -2.77
C LEU A 116 2.99 -13.68 -3.14
N GLU A 117 3.40 -13.59 -4.41
CA GLU A 117 4.56 -14.31 -4.93
C GLU A 117 5.37 -13.39 -5.86
N PRO A 118 6.67 -13.68 -6.07
CA PRO A 118 7.48 -12.90 -6.99
C PRO A 118 6.85 -12.81 -8.38
N GLY A 119 6.86 -11.61 -8.98
CA GLY A 119 6.24 -11.34 -10.28
C GLY A 119 4.78 -10.85 -10.21
N ILE A 120 4.20 -10.69 -9.01
CA ILE A 120 2.94 -9.95 -8.84
C ILE A 120 3.24 -8.45 -8.76
N ALA A 121 2.55 -7.64 -9.56
CA ALA A 121 2.57 -6.19 -9.48
C ALA A 121 1.40 -5.65 -8.65
N VAL A 122 1.72 -4.72 -7.76
CA VAL A 122 0.77 -3.99 -6.92
C VAL A 122 0.82 -2.51 -7.31
N ASP A 123 -0.29 -2.00 -7.82
CA ASP A 123 -0.46 -0.61 -8.26
C ASP A 123 -1.30 0.15 -7.25
N GLY A 124 -0.78 1.28 -6.78
CA GLY A 124 -1.44 2.08 -5.77
C GLY A 124 -0.72 3.34 -5.36
N ASP A 125 -1.31 4.00 -4.35
CA ASP A 125 -0.68 5.07 -3.60
C ASP A 125 -0.05 4.46 -2.35
N TRP A 126 1.20 4.82 -2.13
CA TRP A 126 2.06 4.27 -1.09
C TRP A 126 2.50 5.40 -0.17
N CYS A 127 2.64 5.08 1.11
CA CYS A 127 3.23 5.98 2.08
C CYS A 127 4.33 5.26 2.84
N GLU A 128 5.48 5.91 2.94
CA GLU A 128 6.68 5.41 3.62
C GLU A 128 6.81 6.10 4.98
N MET A 129 7.09 5.31 6.00
CA MET A 129 7.30 5.75 7.37
C MET A 129 8.80 5.93 7.67
N ASP A 130 9.15 6.60 8.77
CA ASP A 130 10.57 6.85 9.13
C ASP A 130 11.40 5.59 9.42
N ASN A 131 10.75 4.44 9.61
CA ASN A 131 11.42 3.13 9.74
C ASN A 131 11.57 2.40 8.39
N ASP A 132 11.38 3.12 7.28
CA ASP A 132 11.46 2.64 5.89
C ASP A 132 10.43 1.56 5.50
N LEU A 133 9.45 1.28 6.37
CA LEU A 133 8.28 0.48 6.04
C LEU A 133 7.25 1.33 5.28
N CYS A 134 6.65 0.70 4.27
CA CYS A 134 5.61 1.27 3.45
C CYS A 134 4.26 0.61 3.76
N PHE A 135 3.18 1.35 3.51
CA PHE A 135 1.82 0.81 3.44
C PHE A 135 1.10 1.38 2.22
N VAL A 136 0.13 0.63 1.69
CA VAL A 136 -0.72 1.05 0.58
C VAL A 136 -1.90 1.83 1.14
N SER A 137 -1.97 3.12 0.83
CA SER A 137 -3.09 3.98 1.22
C SER A 137 -4.27 3.89 0.25
N LEU A 138 -4.00 3.65 -1.03
CA LEU A 138 -5.00 3.40 -2.06
C LEU A 138 -4.55 2.28 -2.99
N LEU A 139 -5.31 1.19 -3.05
CA LEU A 139 -5.07 0.10 -3.99
C LEU A 139 -5.84 0.32 -5.29
N ARG A 140 -5.13 0.36 -6.42
CA ARG A 140 -5.71 0.50 -7.75
C ARG A 140 -5.85 -0.86 -8.44
N SER A 141 -4.81 -1.68 -8.43
CA SER A 141 -4.87 -3.04 -8.99
C SER A 141 -3.79 -3.97 -8.44
N VAL A 142 -4.08 -5.27 -8.50
CA VAL A 142 -3.11 -6.36 -8.31
C VAL A 142 -3.18 -7.23 -9.55
N ALA A 143 -2.06 -7.43 -10.23
CA ALA A 143 -2.00 -8.19 -11.47
C ALA A 143 -0.62 -8.83 -11.66
N PRO A 144 -0.47 -9.85 -12.52
CA PRO A 144 0.85 -10.31 -12.94
C PRO A 144 1.67 -9.18 -13.59
N GLU A 145 2.98 -9.20 -13.41
CA GLU A 145 3.93 -8.18 -13.90
C GLU A 145 3.77 -7.86 -15.39
N TRP A 146 3.56 -8.88 -16.24
CA TRP A 146 3.42 -8.70 -17.69
C TRP A 146 2.18 -7.86 -18.11
N CYS A 147 1.24 -7.60 -17.20
CA CYS A 147 0.13 -6.69 -17.42
C CYS A 147 0.55 -5.21 -17.33
N CYS A 148 1.62 -4.90 -16.59
CA CYS A 148 2.12 -3.55 -16.40
C CYS A 148 2.75 -2.99 -17.69
N ASP A 149 3.40 -3.84 -18.49
CA ASP A 149 4.03 -3.46 -19.76
C ASP A 149 3.05 -3.09 -20.88
N ARG A 150 1.83 -3.65 -20.87
CA ARG A 150 0.87 -3.41 -21.96
C ARG A 150 0.33 -1.98 -21.98
N ARG A 151 0.27 -1.30 -20.83
CA ARG A 151 -0.15 0.11 -20.79
C ARG A 151 0.91 1.04 -21.41
N ARG A 152 2.20 0.67 -21.31
CA ARG A 152 3.32 1.39 -21.95
C ARG A 152 3.21 1.41 -23.48
N ARG A 153 2.83 0.28 -24.09
CA ARG A 153 2.70 0.18 -25.56
C ARG A 153 1.46 0.86 -26.14
N ALA A 154 0.43 1.12 -25.32
CA ALA A 154 -0.76 1.82 -25.77
C ALA A 154 -0.50 3.33 -25.88
N ASP A 155 0.21 3.93 -24.90
CA ASP A 155 0.54 5.36 -24.91
C ASP A 155 1.66 5.72 -25.91
N GLU A 156 2.55 4.77 -26.25
CA GLU A 156 3.56 4.94 -27.31
C GLU A 156 3.03 4.62 -28.72
N GLY A 157 1.77 4.17 -28.85
CA GLY A 157 1.19 3.61 -30.08
C GLY A 157 0.29 4.53 -30.93
N GLU A 158 -0.10 5.72 -30.45
CA GLU A 158 -0.97 6.66 -31.21
C GLU A 158 -0.19 7.76 -31.96
N GLY A 159 1.06 7.50 -32.33
CA GLY A 159 1.96 8.50 -32.91
C GLY A 159 2.43 8.27 -34.36
N GLY A 160 1.94 7.25 -35.06
CA GLY A 160 2.45 6.98 -36.41
C GLY A 160 1.57 6.06 -37.23
N GLU A 161 0.90 6.67 -38.20
CA GLU A 161 0.83 6.26 -39.61
C GLU A 161 -0.58 6.57 -40.16
N ALA A 162 -0.78 7.82 -40.59
CA ALA A 162 -1.78 8.14 -41.60
C ALA A 162 -1.03 8.50 -42.88
N ALA A 163 -1.14 7.58 -43.83
CA ALA A 163 -0.72 7.70 -45.22
C ALA A 163 -1.46 8.81 -45.97
#